data_AF-A0A7X7AEF2-F1
#
_entry.id   AF-A0A7X7AEF2-F1
#
_cell.length_a   1.000
_cell.length_b   1.000
_cell.length_c   1.000
_cell.angle_alpha   90.00
_cell.angle_beta   90.00
_cell.angle_gamma   90.00
#
_symmetry.space_group_name_H-M   'P 1'
#
loop_
_entity.id
_entity.type
_entity.pdbx_description
1 polymer ?
#
loop_
_entity_poly.entity_id
_entity_poly.type
_entity_poly.pdbx_seq_one_letter_code
_entity_poly.pdbx_strand_id
1 'polypeptide(L)'
;MVDRIIEEEELVVLVDDDGGEHEFYLIDTIEVGEGRYAVLLPAEEDDEEESEVIILKIGEDEEGNEVFYEIEDDEEWEQVADAWEEVDKDEENIELAEEEWQKIVPVTVTEEMANTNCPYCHTLLKPGGKAISCPSCKTLHHEECWRVSRGCAHVECDK
;
A
#
# COMPACT_ATOMS: atom_id res chain seq x y z
N MET A 1 7.07 26.64 -8.72
CA MET A 1 6.07 25.88 -7.94
C MET A 1 5.13 25.30 -8.96
N VAL A 2 5.35 24.05 -9.34
CA VAL A 2 4.36 23.27 -10.07
C VAL A 2 3.89 22.25 -9.06
N ASP A 3 2.69 22.47 -8.53
CA ASP A 3 1.99 21.48 -7.73
C ASP A 3 1.67 20.33 -8.69
N ARG A 4 2.48 19.27 -8.62
CA ARG A 4 2.14 17.99 -9.23
C ARG A 4 1.36 17.22 -8.17
N ILE A 5 0.04 17.35 -8.23
CA ILE A 5 -0.87 16.42 -7.61
C ILE A 5 -0.69 15.12 -8.40
N ILE A 6 -0.17 14.09 -7.77
CA ILE A 6 -0.18 12.72 -8.30
C ILE A 6 -1.59 12.23 -8.01
N GLU A 7 -2.43 12.19 -9.03
CA GLU A 7 -3.66 11.39 -9.03
C GLU A 7 -3.31 10.13 -9.83
N GLU A 8 -3.57 8.98 -9.22
CA GLU A 8 -3.31 7.62 -9.68
C GLU A 8 -3.95 7.36 -11.07
N GLU A 9 -3.34 6.49 -11.89
CA GLU A 9 -3.70 6.12 -13.29
C GLU A 9 -3.16 7.07 -14.40
N GLU A 10 -1.92 6.83 -14.89
CA GLU A 10 -1.39 7.53 -16.07
C GLU A 10 -1.92 6.87 -17.36
N LEU A 11 -2.90 7.50 -18.01
CA LEU A 11 -3.43 7.04 -19.30
C LEU A 11 -2.39 7.28 -20.42
N VAL A 12 -1.95 6.20 -21.06
CA VAL A 12 -1.00 6.19 -22.18
C VAL A 12 -1.73 5.79 -23.46
N VAL A 13 -1.47 6.52 -24.55
CA VAL A 13 -2.01 6.20 -25.88
C VAL A 13 -0.90 5.55 -26.70
N LEU A 14 -1.11 4.31 -27.12
CA LEU A 14 -0.20 3.59 -28.00
C LEU A 14 -0.75 3.58 -29.42
N VAL A 15 0.16 3.70 -30.39
CA VAL A 15 -0.19 3.66 -31.81
C VAL A 15 0.34 2.36 -32.38
N ASP A 16 -0.54 1.53 -32.91
CA ASP A 16 -0.19 0.28 -33.59
C ASP A 16 0.41 0.54 -35.00
N ASP A 17 0.99 -0.50 -35.62
CA ASP A 17 1.55 -0.46 -36.99
C ASP A 17 0.55 0.00 -38.07
N ASP A 18 -0.77 -0.22 -37.88
CA ASP A 18 -1.80 0.30 -38.80
C ASP A 18 -2.10 1.81 -38.58
N GLY A 19 -1.52 2.42 -37.54
CA GLY A 19 -1.80 3.79 -37.13
C GLY A 19 -3.05 3.95 -36.27
N GLY A 20 -3.56 2.84 -35.70
CA GLY A 20 -4.67 2.84 -34.74
C GLY A 20 -4.21 3.29 -33.37
N GLU A 21 -4.91 4.25 -32.77
CA GLU A 21 -4.67 4.75 -31.42
C GLU A 21 -5.45 3.89 -30.42
N HIS A 22 -4.76 3.32 -29.43
CA HIS A 22 -5.32 2.49 -28.38
C HIS A 22 -4.97 3.09 -27.02
N GLU A 23 -5.97 3.23 -26.15
CA GLU A 23 -5.83 3.82 -24.82
C GLU A 23 -5.55 2.73 -23.78
N PHE A 24 -4.51 2.92 -22.99
CA PHE A 24 -4.11 2.01 -21.90
C PHE A 24 -3.89 2.80 -20.61
N TYR A 25 -4.17 2.18 -19.47
CA TYR A 25 -3.77 2.68 -18.16
C TYR A 25 -2.41 2.10 -17.79
N LEU A 26 -1.43 2.95 -17.51
CA LEU A 26 -0.15 2.56 -16.93
C LEU A 26 -0.36 2.25 -15.44
N ILE A 27 -0.26 0.97 -15.12
CA ILE A 27 -0.41 0.46 -13.77
C ILE A 27 0.90 0.62 -13.01
N ASP A 28 2.00 0.12 -13.59
CA ASP A 28 3.33 0.17 -12.96
C ASP A 28 4.47 0.06 -13.99
N THR A 29 5.70 0.37 -13.57
CA THR A 29 6.92 0.20 -14.38
C THR A 29 7.97 -0.59 -13.61
N ILE A 30 8.38 -1.72 -14.17
CA ILE A 30 9.30 -2.68 -13.54
C ILE A 30 10.66 -2.58 -14.21
N GLU A 31 11.73 -2.56 -13.41
CA GLU A 31 13.11 -2.59 -13.89
C GLU A 31 13.72 -3.96 -13.60
N VAL A 32 13.99 -4.75 -14.66
CA VAL A 32 14.61 -6.08 -14.53
C VAL A 32 15.95 -6.07 -15.25
N GLY A 33 17.02 -6.19 -14.46
CA GLY A 33 18.41 -6.13 -14.95
C GLY A 33 18.77 -4.74 -15.49
N GLU A 34 18.91 -4.63 -16.82
CA GLU A 34 19.14 -3.36 -17.54
C GLU A 34 17.94 -2.94 -18.39
N GLY A 35 16.87 -3.76 -18.41
CA GLY A 35 15.63 -3.50 -19.15
C GLY A 35 14.57 -2.85 -18.29
N ARG A 36 13.71 -2.03 -18.90
CA ARG A 36 12.52 -1.45 -18.27
C ARG A 36 11.27 -1.99 -18.95
N TYR A 37 10.23 -2.24 -18.17
CA TYR A 37 8.98 -2.85 -18.61
C TYR A 37 7.81 -2.06 -18.04
N ALA A 38 6.75 -1.89 -18.81
CA ALA A 38 5.52 -1.22 -18.42
C ALA A 38 4.38 -2.23 -18.32
N VAL A 39 3.62 -2.15 -17.24
CA VAL A 39 2.40 -2.93 -17.00
C VAL A 39 1.22 -2.06 -17.42
N LEU A 40 0.50 -2.50 -18.45
CA LEU A 40 -0.56 -1.73 -19.11
C LEU A 40 -1.88 -2.50 -19.04
N LEU A 41 -2.97 -1.79 -18.74
CA LEU A 41 -4.33 -2.31 -18.79
C LEU A 41 -5.10 -1.57 -19.90
N PRO A 42 -5.74 -2.28 -20.85
CA PRO A 42 -6.53 -1.61 -21.88
C PRO A 42 -7.69 -0.82 -21.25
N ALA A 43 -7.85 0.44 -21.68
CA ALA A 43 -8.90 1.32 -21.15
C ALA A 43 -10.28 1.02 -21.75
N GLU A 44 -10.32 0.37 -22.92
CA GLU A 44 -11.55 -0.07 -23.56
C GLU A 44 -11.92 -1.48 -23.06
N GLU A 45 -12.97 -1.55 -22.23
CA GLU A 45 -13.65 -2.80 -21.92
C GLU A 45 -14.53 -3.19 -23.13
N ASP A 46 -14.03 -4.02 -24.04
CA ASP A 46 -14.93 -4.69 -24.98
C ASP A 46 -15.69 -5.75 -24.16
N ASP A 47 -16.99 -5.49 -23.95
CA ASP A 47 -17.96 -6.09 -22.99
C ASP A 47 -18.04 -7.64 -22.94
N GLU A 48 -17.16 -8.37 -23.63
CA GLU A 48 -17.21 -9.83 -23.80
C GLU A 48 -16.01 -10.59 -23.19
N GLU A 49 -14.86 -9.95 -22.90
CA GLU A 49 -13.68 -10.61 -22.28
C GLU A 49 -13.12 -9.77 -21.11
N GLU A 50 -12.76 -10.44 -20.01
CA GLU A 50 -12.10 -9.80 -18.87
C GLU A 50 -10.82 -9.10 -19.37
N SER A 51 -10.70 -7.77 -19.24
CA SER A 51 -9.54 -7.02 -19.72
C SER A 51 -8.25 -7.59 -19.13
N GLU A 52 -7.43 -8.23 -19.96
CA GLU A 52 -6.17 -8.85 -19.56
C GLU A 52 -5.08 -7.77 -19.46
N VAL A 53 -4.31 -7.78 -18.37
CA VAL A 53 -3.12 -6.93 -18.19
C VAL A 53 -2.02 -7.40 -19.13
N ILE A 54 -1.35 -6.46 -19.79
CA ILE A 54 -0.28 -6.73 -20.75
C ILE A 54 1.01 -6.07 -20.26
N ILE A 55 2.13 -6.79 -20.33
CA ILE A 55 3.45 -6.27 -19.97
C ILE A 55 4.27 -6.08 -21.25
N LEU A 56 4.74 -4.86 -21.49
CA LEU A 56 5.56 -4.49 -22.64
C LEU A 56 6.93 -3.96 -22.21
N LYS A 57 7.96 -4.21 -23.02
CA LYS A 57 9.32 -3.72 -22.79
C LYS A 57 9.46 -2.29 -23.33
N ILE A 58 10.00 -1.40 -22.52
CA ILE A 58 10.32 -0.03 -22.92
C ILE A 58 11.72 -0.01 -23.54
N GLY A 59 11.83 0.47 -24.77
CA GLY A 59 13.09 0.70 -25.47
C GLY A 59 13.11 2.06 -26.18
N GLU A 60 14.21 2.33 -26.87
CA GLU A 60 14.40 3.54 -27.68
C GLU A 60 14.58 3.12 -29.15
N ASP A 61 13.88 3.78 -30.06
CA ASP A 61 14.07 3.60 -31.50
C ASP A 61 15.34 4.33 -32.01
N GLU A 62 15.72 4.15 -33.28
CA GLU A 62 16.83 4.83 -33.95
C GLU A 62 16.77 6.37 -33.86
N GLU A 63 15.58 6.94 -33.65
CA GLU A 63 15.36 8.37 -33.46
C GLU A 63 15.44 8.84 -31.99
N GLY A 64 15.62 7.92 -31.04
CA GLY A 64 15.65 8.20 -29.59
C GLY A 64 14.27 8.46 -28.99
N ASN A 65 13.21 7.98 -29.65
CA ASN A 65 11.85 8.01 -29.11
C ASN A 65 11.60 6.74 -28.30
N GLU A 66 10.91 6.88 -27.17
CA GLU A 66 10.48 5.75 -26.36
C GLU A 66 9.41 4.95 -27.12
N VAL A 67 9.65 3.66 -27.26
CA VAL A 67 8.79 2.71 -27.98
C VAL A 67 8.62 1.46 -27.13
N PHE A 68 7.46 0.82 -27.26
CA PHE A 68 7.13 -0.40 -26.53
C PHE A 68 7.31 -1.61 -27.44
N TYR A 69 7.93 -2.66 -26.91
CA TYR A 69 8.19 -3.92 -27.60
C TYR A 69 7.53 -5.08 -26.85
N GLU A 70 7.03 -6.06 -27.60
CA GLU A 70 6.59 -7.34 -27.05
C GLU A 70 7.79 -8.15 -26.54
N ILE A 71 7.62 -8.86 -25.43
CA ILE A 71 8.66 -9.73 -24.88
C ILE A 71 8.59 -11.07 -25.61
N GLU A 72 9.51 -11.29 -26.56
CA GLU A 72 9.56 -12.54 -27.35
C GLU A 72 10.29 -13.69 -26.62
N ASP A 73 11.06 -13.38 -25.58
CA ASP A 73 11.88 -14.35 -24.86
C ASP A 73 11.16 -14.84 -23.60
N ASP A 74 10.82 -16.14 -23.55
CA ASP A 74 10.12 -16.75 -22.41
C ASP A 74 10.89 -16.58 -21.08
N GLU A 75 12.22 -16.64 -21.08
CA GLU A 75 13.03 -16.49 -19.85
C GLU A 75 12.99 -15.03 -19.35
N GLU A 76 13.01 -14.05 -20.25
CA GLU A 76 12.80 -12.64 -19.92
C GLU A 76 11.38 -12.39 -19.40
N TRP A 77 10.37 -12.97 -20.04
CA TRP A 77 8.98 -12.85 -19.61
C TRP A 77 8.77 -13.41 -18.21
N GLU A 78 9.27 -14.63 -17.93
CA GLU A 78 9.18 -15.24 -16.61
C GLU A 78 9.85 -14.37 -15.54
N GLN A 79 11.00 -13.76 -15.82
CA GLN A 79 11.68 -12.88 -14.87
C GLN A 79 10.89 -11.60 -14.58
N VAL A 80 10.25 -11.00 -15.58
CA VAL A 80 9.44 -9.78 -15.41
C VAL A 80 8.12 -10.09 -14.72
N ALA A 81 7.47 -11.20 -15.06
CA ALA A 81 6.26 -11.66 -14.40
C ALA A 81 6.52 -12.00 -12.92
N ASP A 82 7.63 -12.71 -12.62
CA ASP A 82 8.06 -12.98 -11.25
C ASP A 82 8.36 -11.67 -10.51
N ALA A 83 9.08 -10.72 -11.13
CA ALA A 83 9.33 -9.41 -10.54
C ALA A 83 8.03 -8.62 -10.28
N TRP A 84 7.03 -8.69 -11.16
CA TRP A 84 5.73 -8.05 -10.95
C TRP A 84 4.96 -8.70 -9.80
N GLU A 85 4.91 -10.04 -9.75
CA GLU A 85 4.31 -10.77 -8.64
C GLU A 85 5.06 -10.55 -7.32
N GLU A 86 6.38 -10.40 -7.36
CA GLU A 86 7.19 -10.06 -6.20
C GLU A 86 6.93 -8.63 -5.77
N VAL A 87 6.82 -7.66 -6.69
CA VAL A 87 6.47 -6.26 -6.38
C VAL A 87 5.03 -6.15 -5.88
N ASP A 88 4.06 -6.91 -6.39
CA ASP A 88 2.68 -6.96 -5.84
C ASP A 88 2.68 -7.57 -4.42
N LYS A 89 3.51 -8.61 -4.18
CA LYS A 89 3.78 -9.14 -2.82
C LYS A 89 4.61 -8.19 -1.97
N ASP A 90 5.41 -7.31 -2.57
CA ASP A 90 6.13 -6.19 -1.94
C ASP A 90 5.28 -4.91 -1.94
N GLU A 91 4.05 -4.93 -2.48
CA GLU A 91 3.02 -3.91 -2.32
C GLU A 91 2.05 -4.31 -1.19
N GLU A 92 2.12 -5.55 -0.71
CA GLU A 92 1.97 -5.88 0.72
C GLU A 92 3.16 -5.36 1.58
N ASN A 93 4.22 -4.79 0.98
CA ASN A 93 5.38 -4.14 1.66
C ASN A 93 5.50 -2.62 1.36
N ILE A 94 4.67 -2.04 0.48
CA ILE A 94 4.29 -0.61 0.52
C ILE A 94 3.13 -0.38 1.52
N GLU A 95 2.84 -1.38 2.36
CA GLU A 95 2.22 -1.20 3.68
C GLU A 95 3.23 -1.21 4.85
N LEU A 96 4.54 -1.30 4.58
CA LEU A 96 5.56 -1.49 5.63
C LEU A 96 6.55 -0.33 5.81
N ALA A 97 6.27 0.83 5.20
CA ALA A 97 6.88 2.11 5.58
C ALA A 97 6.03 2.94 6.58
N GLU A 98 5.00 2.33 7.20
CA GLU A 98 4.37 2.79 8.45
C GLU A 98 4.40 1.66 9.50
N GLU A 99 5.59 1.28 9.93
CA GLU A 99 5.87 0.94 11.33
C GLU A 99 4.84 0.01 12.03
N GLU A 100 5.17 -1.29 12.05
CA GLU A 100 4.87 -2.28 13.10
C GLU A 100 5.30 -1.82 14.53
N TRP A 101 5.03 -0.57 14.92
CA TRP A 101 5.47 0.01 16.19
C TRP A 101 4.41 0.79 16.96
N GLN A 102 3.13 0.71 16.60
CA GLN A 102 2.08 1.01 17.59
C GLN A 102 0.70 0.40 17.30
N LYS A 103 0.63 -0.94 17.20
CA LYS A 103 -0.63 -1.71 17.29
C LYS A 103 -1.26 -1.61 18.69
N ILE A 104 -1.61 -0.40 19.12
CA ILE A 104 -2.37 -0.12 20.33
C ILE A 104 -3.65 0.58 19.88
N VAL A 105 -4.64 -0.23 19.50
CA VAL A 105 -5.95 0.28 19.12
C VAL A 105 -6.73 0.72 20.36
N PRO A 106 -7.36 1.90 20.35
CA PRO A 106 -8.24 2.30 21.44
C PRO A 106 -9.48 1.39 21.44
N VAL A 107 -9.65 0.66 22.53
CA VAL A 107 -10.84 -0.14 22.83
C VAL A 107 -11.93 0.75 23.41
N THR A 108 -13.17 0.54 22.94
CA THR A 108 -14.35 1.16 23.53
C THR A 108 -14.67 0.48 24.86
N VAL A 109 -14.73 1.28 25.92
CA VAL A 109 -15.02 0.79 27.27
C VAL A 109 -16.47 0.31 27.35
N THR A 110 -16.67 -0.98 27.63
CA THR A 110 -18.00 -1.54 27.92
C THR A 110 -18.39 -1.25 29.38
N GLU A 111 -19.66 -1.48 29.73
CA GLU A 111 -20.15 -1.33 31.11
C GLU A 111 -19.36 -2.18 32.12
N GLU A 112 -18.83 -3.32 31.68
CA GLU A 112 -17.99 -4.22 32.48
C GLU A 112 -16.59 -3.65 32.73
N MET A 113 -16.06 -2.86 31.78
CA MET A 113 -14.73 -2.25 31.85
C MET A 113 -14.75 -0.87 32.54
N ALA A 114 -15.91 -0.22 32.59
CA ALA A 114 -16.14 1.13 33.12
C ALA A 114 -15.92 1.30 34.64
N ASN A 115 -15.69 0.20 35.37
CA ASN A 115 -15.33 0.26 36.79
C ASN A 115 -13.82 0.16 37.05
N THR A 116 -13.01 0.19 35.99
CA THR A 116 -11.55 0.14 36.10
C THR A 116 -10.98 1.54 36.26
N ASN A 117 -10.06 1.69 37.21
CA ASN A 117 -9.37 2.95 37.45
C ASN A 117 -8.13 3.07 36.56
N CYS A 118 -7.96 4.18 35.83
CA CYS A 118 -6.75 4.47 35.08
C CYS A 118 -5.56 4.72 36.03
N PRO A 119 -4.46 3.94 35.95
CA PRO A 119 -3.29 4.08 36.84
C PRO A 119 -2.59 5.43 36.77
N TYR A 120 -2.78 6.19 35.68
CA TYR A 120 -2.13 7.48 35.49
C TYR A 120 -2.87 8.64 36.16
N CYS A 121 -4.21 8.69 36.03
CA CYS A 121 -5.02 9.81 36.51
C CYS A 121 -5.93 9.45 37.70
N HIS A 122 -5.94 8.18 38.12
CA HIS A 122 -6.74 7.65 39.23
C HIS A 122 -8.26 7.90 39.07
N THR A 123 -8.70 8.08 37.82
CA THR A 123 -10.11 8.26 37.45
C THR A 123 -10.66 7.01 36.75
N LEU A 124 -11.92 6.68 37.05
CA LEU A 124 -12.67 5.59 36.42
C LEU A 124 -12.88 5.82 34.92
N LEU A 125 -12.77 4.76 34.14
CA LEU A 125 -13.08 4.76 32.72
C LEU A 125 -14.61 4.90 32.50
N LYS A 126 -15.04 5.71 31.55
CA LYS A 126 -16.47 5.87 31.26
C LYS A 126 -16.93 4.84 30.21
N PRO A 127 -18.13 4.24 30.36
CA PRO A 127 -18.69 3.37 29.33
C PRO A 127 -18.93 4.18 28.05
N GLY A 128 -18.57 3.60 26.90
CA GLY A 128 -18.56 4.29 25.61
C GLY A 128 -17.36 5.21 25.37
N GLY A 129 -16.46 5.35 26.35
CA GLY A 129 -15.21 6.11 26.21
C GLY A 129 -14.11 5.29 25.51
N LYS A 130 -13.09 5.99 24.99
CA LYS A 130 -11.90 5.36 24.41
C LYS A 130 -10.85 5.06 25.48
N ALA A 131 -10.45 3.81 25.58
CA ALA A 131 -9.38 3.35 26.46
C ALA A 131 -8.33 2.57 25.69
N ILE A 132 -7.12 2.53 26.21
CA ILE A 132 -6.02 1.72 25.71
C ILE A 132 -5.71 0.64 26.73
N SER A 133 -5.65 -0.61 26.27
CA SER A 133 -5.18 -1.74 27.08
C SER A 133 -3.68 -1.93 26.90
N CYS A 134 -2.93 -2.01 27.99
CA CYS A 134 -1.51 -2.32 27.94
C CYS A 134 -1.28 -3.73 27.38
N PRO A 135 -0.41 -3.92 26.38
CA PRO A 135 -0.10 -5.26 25.87
C PRO A 135 0.62 -6.15 26.90
N SER A 136 1.49 -5.57 27.74
CA SER A 136 2.28 -6.33 28.71
C SER A 136 1.48 -6.74 29.95
N CYS A 137 0.70 -5.82 30.54
CA CYS A 137 0.00 -6.06 31.82
C CYS A 137 -1.53 -6.02 31.72
N LYS A 138 -2.11 -5.77 30.54
CA LYS A 138 -3.56 -5.67 30.29
C LYS A 138 -4.30 -4.59 31.09
N THR A 139 -3.55 -3.70 31.74
CA THR A 139 -4.12 -2.58 32.48
C THR A 139 -4.72 -1.57 31.50
N LEU A 140 -5.94 -1.11 31.80
CA LEU A 140 -6.64 -0.13 30.99
C LEU A 140 -6.29 1.30 31.38
N HIS A 141 -6.06 2.13 30.37
CA HIS A 141 -5.76 3.55 30.49
C HIS A 141 -6.72 4.34 29.59
N HIS A 142 -6.97 5.61 29.88
CA HIS A 142 -7.60 6.47 28.86
C HIS A 142 -6.68 6.61 27.66
N GLU A 143 -7.24 6.73 26.46
CA GLU A 143 -6.46 6.95 25.23
C GLU A 143 -5.45 8.10 25.41
N GLU A 144 -5.93 9.23 25.91
CA GLU A 144 -5.11 10.43 26.13
C GLU A 144 -4.05 10.21 27.21
N CYS A 145 -4.40 9.52 28.30
CA CYS A 145 -3.47 9.27 29.40
C CYS A 145 -2.33 8.36 28.97
N TRP A 146 -2.61 7.32 28.19
CA TRP A 146 -1.59 6.41 27.64
C TRP A 146 -0.61 7.12 26.72
N ARG A 147 -1.11 8.02 25.86
CA ARG A 147 -0.27 8.84 24.97
C ARG A 147 0.60 9.82 25.77
N VAL A 148 0.04 10.45 26.80
CA VAL A 148 0.78 11.37 27.69
C VAL A 148 1.88 10.63 28.46
N SER A 149 1.59 9.44 28.99
CA SER A 149 2.58 8.62 29.70
C SER A 149 3.56 7.89 28.78
N ARG A 150 3.39 8.00 27.44
CA ARG A 150 4.15 7.27 26.41
C ARG A 150 4.26 5.77 26.75
N GLY A 151 3.16 5.15 27.17
CA GLY A 151 3.09 3.75 27.57
C GLY A 151 2.45 3.52 28.95
N CYS A 152 2.54 2.28 29.46
CA CYS A 152 1.88 1.92 30.72
C CYS A 152 2.52 2.61 31.94
N ALA A 153 1.69 3.25 32.75
CA ALA A 153 2.06 3.90 34.02
C ALA A 153 1.90 2.98 35.25
N HIS A 154 1.54 1.71 35.04
CA HIS A 154 1.41 0.74 36.13
C HIS A 154 2.79 0.38 36.67
N VAL A 155 2.96 0.47 38.00
CA VAL A 155 4.25 0.32 38.70
C VAL A 155 4.88 -1.07 38.47
N GLU A 156 4.06 -2.10 38.30
CA GLU A 156 4.50 -3.49 38.11
C GLU A 156 4.47 -3.92 36.63
N CYS A 157 4.43 -2.98 35.68
CA CYS A 157 4.49 -3.29 34.25
C CYS A 157 5.94 -3.46 33.79
N ASP A 158 6.28 -4.67 33.33
CA ASP A 158 7.52 -4.95 32.59
C ASP A 158 7.36 -4.39 31.17
N LYS A 159 8.05 -3.29 30.88
CA LYS A 159 7.90 -2.52 29.63
C LYS A 159 8.71 -3.14 28.50
#